data_AF-A0A958G0Y9-F1
#
_entry.id   AF-A0A958G0Y9-F1
#
_cell.length_a   1.000
_cell.length_b   1.000
_cell.length_c   1.000
_cell.angle_alpha   90.00
_cell.angle_beta   90.00
_cell.angle_gamma   90.00
#
_symmetry.space_group_name_H-M   'P 1'
#
loop_
_entity.id
_entity.type
_entity.pdbx_description
1 polymer ?
#
loop_
_entity_poly.entity_id
_entity_poly.type
_entity_poly.pdbx_seq_one_letter_code
_entity_poly.pdbx_strand_id
1 'polypeptide(L)'
;VFFPGNLVEAAQFVGSFRPAARQRLRFLGTASWDLPNELARSRTALDGAIFVTPFLLTSSDPVISRFVTAYSERYGRKPDFLAAQGFDAATLALAALRRQRVQNISFEQAFQSIQTYDGLTGLISVRPGGELQRRFSVVQLLGENLVSPPPLERIYDGTFEAQLNTEVVEEQEEQKQVPQYAEPQTLGAERKAHNF
;
A
#
# COMPACT_ATOMS: atom_id res chain seq x y z
N VAL A 1 9.53 0.72 21.83
CA VAL A 1 8.90 -0.47 22.44
C VAL A 1 7.77 -0.92 21.55
N PHE A 2 7.90 -2.08 20.90
CA PHE A 2 6.81 -2.65 20.11
C PHE A 2 5.89 -3.49 21.00
N PHE A 3 4.58 -3.30 20.86
CA PHE A 3 3.56 -4.03 21.59
C PHE A 3 2.61 -4.71 20.59
N PRO A 4 2.66 -6.04 20.44
CA PRO A 4 1.93 -6.77 19.40
C PRO A 4 0.45 -7.00 19.72
N GLY A 5 -0.02 -6.68 20.93
CA GLY A 5 -1.40 -6.91 21.37
C GLY A 5 -2.40 -5.85 20.89
N ASN A 6 -3.64 -5.95 21.36
CA ASN A 6 -4.72 -5.03 21.00
C ASN A 6 -4.57 -3.66 21.69
N LEU A 7 -5.39 -2.70 21.25
CA LEU A 7 -5.33 -1.32 21.73
C LEU A 7 -5.58 -1.17 23.23
N VAL A 8 -6.51 -1.95 23.79
CA VAL A 8 -6.91 -1.84 25.20
C VAL A 8 -5.78 -2.30 26.11
N GLU A 9 -5.19 -3.46 25.81
CA GLU A 9 -4.03 -3.98 26.52
C GLU A 9 -2.82 -3.05 26.36
N ALA A 10 -2.61 -2.51 25.17
CA ALA A 10 -1.57 -1.53 24.92
C ALA A 10 -1.74 -0.27 25.77
N ALA A 11 -2.96 0.28 25.85
CA ALA A 11 -3.24 1.46 26.66
C ALA A 11 -2.99 1.21 28.16
N GLN A 12 -3.35 0.01 28.65
CA GLN A 12 -3.07 -0.40 30.03
C GLN A 12 -1.56 -0.56 30.28
N PHE A 13 -0.86 -1.25 29.37
CA PHE A 13 0.58 -1.44 29.43
C PHE A 13 1.32 -0.10 29.44
N VAL A 14 1.02 0.78 28.49
CA VAL A 14 1.61 2.12 28.40
C VAL A 14 1.23 2.96 29.62
N GLY A 15 -0.02 2.88 30.08
CA GLY A 15 -0.52 3.56 31.28
C GLY A 15 0.21 3.19 32.57
N SER A 16 0.81 2.00 32.64
CA SER A 16 1.62 1.57 33.80
C SER A 16 2.94 2.34 33.96
N PHE A 17 3.41 3.02 32.91
CA PHE A 17 4.64 3.82 32.95
C PHE A 17 4.37 5.22 33.52
N ARG A 18 5.32 5.70 34.35
CA ARG A 18 5.33 7.09 34.84
C ARG A 18 5.32 8.08 33.66
N PRO A 19 4.65 9.25 33.75
CA PRO A 19 4.58 10.22 32.65
C PRO A 19 5.93 10.58 32.02
N ALA A 20 6.96 10.82 32.86
CA ALA A 20 8.31 11.13 32.39
C ALA A 20 8.96 9.99 31.58
N ALA A 21 8.65 8.72 31.91
CA ALA A 21 9.13 7.57 31.15
C ALA A 21 8.39 7.45 29.81
N ARG A 22 7.08 7.69 29.78
CA ARG A 22 6.27 7.66 28.55
C ARG A 22 6.77 8.65 27.51
N GLN A 23 7.19 9.85 27.91
CA GLN A 23 7.71 10.88 27.00
C GLN A 23 9.05 10.50 26.36
N ARG A 24 9.82 9.57 26.96
CA ARG A 24 11.12 9.12 26.46
C ARG A 24 11.05 7.84 25.64
N LEU A 25 9.90 7.17 25.63
CA LEU A 25 9.69 5.92 24.91
C LEU A 25 8.78 6.16 23.72
N ARG A 26 9.15 5.59 22.56
CA ARG A 26 8.24 5.48 21.43
C ARG A 26 7.54 4.12 21.48
N PHE A 27 6.22 4.13 21.57
CA PHE A 27 5.42 2.91 21.49
C PHE A 27 5.03 2.63 20.05
N LEU A 28 5.27 1.39 19.62
CA LEU A 28 4.95 0.88 18.30
C LEU A 28 3.82 -0.15 18.41
N GLY A 29 2.82 -0.07 17.54
CA GLY A 29 1.62 -0.92 17.59
C GLY A 29 1.27 -1.56 16.24
N THR A 30 0.26 -2.43 16.27
CA THR A 30 -0.25 -3.14 15.09
C THR A 30 -1.46 -2.44 14.49
N ALA A 31 -1.95 -2.94 13.34
CA ALA A 31 -3.20 -2.47 12.72
C ALA A 31 -4.43 -2.57 13.61
N SER A 32 -4.39 -3.45 14.63
CA SER A 32 -5.49 -3.58 15.60
C SER A 32 -5.67 -2.35 16.50
N TRP A 33 -4.75 -1.39 16.44
CA TRP A 33 -4.84 -0.14 17.19
C TRP A 33 -5.67 0.93 16.49
N ASP A 34 -5.98 0.75 15.20
CA ASP A 34 -6.80 1.69 14.44
C ASP A 34 -8.30 1.49 14.72
N LEU A 35 -8.69 1.82 15.95
CA LEU A 35 -10.06 1.73 16.45
C LEU A 35 -10.47 3.12 16.95
N PRO A 36 -11.10 3.96 16.12
CA PRO A 36 -11.28 5.38 16.42
C PRO A 36 -11.95 5.68 17.76
N ASN A 37 -12.97 4.89 18.14
CA ASN A 37 -13.73 5.10 19.38
C ASN A 37 -12.91 4.74 20.64
N GLU A 38 -12.08 3.71 20.55
CA GLU A 38 -11.22 3.20 21.61
C GLU A 38 -9.94 4.03 21.72
N LEU A 39 -9.41 4.48 20.56
CA LEU A 39 -8.30 5.43 20.49
C LEU A 39 -8.68 6.70 21.22
N ALA A 40 -9.88 7.24 20.99
CA ALA A 40 -10.39 8.43 21.66
C ALA A 40 -10.35 8.33 23.19
N ARG A 41 -10.60 7.14 23.76
CA ARG A 41 -10.54 6.90 25.21
C ARG A 41 -9.11 6.71 25.73
N SER A 42 -8.19 6.31 24.86
CA SER A 42 -6.82 5.94 25.21
C SER A 42 -5.77 6.99 24.83
N ARG A 43 -6.19 8.14 24.27
CA ARG A 43 -5.31 9.17 23.71
C ARG A 43 -4.22 9.64 24.67
N THR A 44 -4.58 9.93 25.92
CA THR A 44 -3.61 10.41 26.91
C THR A 44 -2.53 9.37 27.24
N ALA A 45 -2.85 8.08 27.14
CA ALA A 45 -1.88 7.02 27.33
C ALA A 45 -0.98 6.87 26.11
N LEU A 46 -1.58 6.91 24.91
CA LEU A 46 -0.94 6.55 23.64
C LEU A 46 -0.50 7.75 22.79
N ASP A 47 -0.50 8.96 23.33
CA ASP A 47 -0.06 10.15 22.60
C ASP A 47 1.38 9.97 22.10
N GLY A 48 1.56 10.25 20.80
CA GLY A 48 2.80 10.01 20.08
C GLY A 48 3.09 8.55 19.72
N ALA A 49 2.22 7.59 20.02
CA ALA A 49 2.39 6.21 19.57
C ALA A 49 2.35 6.13 18.04
N ILE A 50 3.13 5.21 17.48
CA ILE A 50 3.21 4.94 16.04
C ILE A 50 2.64 3.55 15.79
N PHE A 51 1.76 3.41 14.82
CA PHE A 51 1.22 2.12 14.44
C PHE A 51 0.89 2.13 12.95
N VAL A 52 0.52 0.97 12.41
CA VAL A 52 0.10 0.85 11.02
C VAL A 52 -1.41 0.94 10.92
N THR A 53 -1.96 1.56 9.88
CA THR A 53 -3.39 1.53 9.57
C THR A 53 -3.59 0.99 8.16
N PRO A 54 -4.56 0.07 7.98
CA PRO A 54 -4.91 -0.41 6.66
C PRO A 54 -5.85 0.53 5.92
N PHE A 55 -6.39 1.60 6.52
CA PHE A 55 -7.25 2.57 5.82
C PHE A 55 -7.30 3.92 6.55
N LEU A 56 -6.72 4.95 5.94
CA LEU A 56 -6.64 6.29 6.54
C LEU A 56 -7.65 7.24 5.88
N LEU A 57 -8.74 7.55 6.60
CA LEU A 57 -9.79 8.48 6.14
C LEU A 57 -9.27 9.89 5.81
N THR A 58 -8.21 10.32 6.48
CA THR A 58 -7.56 11.64 6.30
C THR A 58 -6.42 11.61 5.29
N SER A 59 -6.29 10.52 4.51
CA SER A 59 -5.27 10.43 3.47
C SER A 59 -5.42 11.56 2.44
N SER A 60 -4.27 12.09 1.99
CA SER A 60 -4.21 13.05 0.89
C SER A 60 -4.34 12.38 -0.49
N ASP A 61 -4.42 11.05 -0.54
CA ASP A 61 -4.62 10.31 -1.79
C ASP A 61 -5.96 10.67 -2.43
N PRO A 62 -5.98 11.20 -3.67
CA PRO A 62 -7.20 11.55 -4.38
C PRO A 62 -8.17 10.37 -4.59
N VAL A 63 -7.66 9.14 -4.72
CA VAL A 63 -8.49 7.93 -4.85
C VAL A 63 -9.26 7.67 -3.56
N ILE A 64 -8.60 7.77 -2.41
CA ILE A 64 -9.22 7.61 -1.10
C ILE A 64 -10.24 8.71 -0.86
N SER A 65 -9.89 9.98 -1.11
CA SER A 65 -10.80 11.11 -0.96
C SER A 65 -12.07 10.96 -1.80
N ARG A 66 -11.94 10.57 -3.08
CA ARG A 66 -13.11 10.30 -3.95
C ARG A 66 -13.98 9.16 -3.43
N PHE A 67 -13.37 8.08 -2.96
CA PHE A 67 -14.12 6.96 -2.39
C PHE A 67 -14.87 7.38 -1.12
N VAL A 68 -14.22 8.10 -0.21
CA VAL A 68 -14.84 8.59 1.03
C VAL A 68 -16.06 9.47 0.74
N THR A 69 -15.94 10.40 -0.22
CA THR A 69 -17.05 11.26 -0.65
C THR A 69 -18.18 10.44 -1.24
N ALA A 70 -17.91 9.61 -2.25
CA ALA A 70 -18.93 8.83 -2.94
C ALA A 70 -19.63 7.81 -2.00
N TYR A 71 -18.87 7.19 -1.10
CA TYR A 71 -19.43 6.27 -0.11
C TYR A 71 -20.33 7.02 0.88
N SER A 72 -19.90 8.19 1.35
CA SER A 72 -20.67 8.99 2.31
C SER A 72 -21.97 9.52 1.70
N GLU A 73 -21.93 9.99 0.45
CA GLU A 73 -23.12 10.44 -0.29
C GLU A 73 -24.12 9.30 -0.49
N ARG A 74 -23.63 8.09 -0.82
CA ARG A 74 -24.49 6.94 -1.10
C ARG A 74 -25.08 6.29 0.14
N TYR A 75 -24.33 6.22 1.23
CA TYR A 75 -24.69 5.43 2.42
C TYR A 75 -24.97 6.28 3.67
N GLY A 76 -24.82 7.60 3.60
CA GLY A 76 -25.09 8.52 4.72
C GLY A 76 -24.13 8.39 5.91
N ARG A 77 -22.99 7.70 5.74
CA ARG A 77 -21.96 7.50 6.77
C ARG A 77 -20.58 7.37 6.12
N LYS A 78 -19.53 7.71 6.87
CA LYS A 78 -18.15 7.49 6.42
C LYS A 78 -17.87 5.99 6.24
N PRO A 79 -17.06 5.59 5.25
CA PRO A 79 -16.64 4.21 5.11
C PRO A 79 -15.74 3.81 6.28
N ASP A 80 -15.82 2.54 6.67
CA ASP A 80 -14.85 1.89 7.54
C ASP A 80 -13.84 1.08 6.70
N PHE A 81 -12.89 0.44 7.39
CA PHE A 81 -11.91 -0.43 6.75
C PHE A 81 -12.55 -1.58 5.95
N LEU A 82 -13.66 -2.16 6.41
CA LEU A 82 -14.33 -3.25 5.70
C LEU A 82 -14.95 -2.78 4.38
N ALA A 83 -15.53 -1.57 4.37
CA ALA A 83 -16.00 -0.94 3.15
C ALA A 83 -14.86 -0.71 2.14
N ALA A 84 -13.72 -0.20 2.60
CA ALA A 84 -12.54 0.00 1.76
C ALA A 84 -11.98 -1.33 1.23
N GLN A 85 -11.92 -2.36 2.08
CA GLN A 85 -11.45 -3.70 1.70
C GLN A 85 -12.39 -4.36 0.68
N GLY A 86 -13.70 -4.22 0.84
CA GLY A 86 -14.68 -4.72 -0.12
C GLY A 86 -14.58 -4.03 -1.48
N PHE A 87 -14.33 -2.72 -1.49
CA PHE A 87 -14.05 -1.98 -2.72
C PHE A 87 -12.81 -2.53 -3.41
N ASP A 88 -11.69 -2.63 -2.70
CA ASP A 88 -10.43 -3.16 -3.24
C ASP A 88 -10.59 -4.58 -3.77
N ALA A 89 -11.30 -5.46 -3.06
CA ALA A 89 -11.53 -6.84 -3.52
C ALA A 89 -12.30 -6.86 -4.84
N ALA A 90 -13.37 -6.08 -4.95
CA ALA A 90 -14.18 -6.01 -6.16
C ALA A 90 -13.39 -5.44 -7.35
N THR A 91 -12.65 -4.35 -7.13
CA THR A 91 -11.91 -3.67 -8.19
C THR A 91 -10.65 -4.44 -8.61
N LEU A 92 -10.01 -5.18 -7.70
CA LEU A 92 -8.92 -6.09 -8.00
C LEU A 92 -9.40 -7.28 -8.85
N ALA A 93 -10.56 -7.87 -8.51
CA ALA A 93 -11.18 -8.93 -9.33
C ALA A 93 -11.55 -8.42 -10.74
N LEU A 94 -12.10 -7.20 -10.84
CA LEU A 94 -12.37 -6.56 -12.13
C LEU A 94 -11.10 -6.32 -12.95
N ALA A 95 -9.99 -5.92 -12.31
CA ALA A 95 -8.71 -5.76 -12.96
C ALA A 95 -8.18 -7.09 -13.53
N ALA A 96 -8.28 -8.17 -12.75
CA ALA A 96 -7.94 -9.52 -13.21
C ALA A 96 -8.82 -9.98 -14.38
N LEU A 97 -10.15 -9.81 -14.31
CA LEU A 97 -11.06 -10.16 -15.41
C LEU A 97 -10.75 -9.41 -16.71
N ARG A 98 -10.45 -8.10 -16.61
CA ARG A 98 -10.03 -7.30 -17.77
C ARG A 98 -8.75 -7.84 -18.38
N ARG A 99 -7.75 -8.15 -17.55
CA ARG A 99 -6.47 -8.68 -18.00
C ARG A 99 -6.61 -10.07 -18.62
N GLN A 100 -7.38 -10.96 -18.01
CA GLN A 100 -7.75 -12.26 -18.57
C GLN A 100 -8.29 -12.10 -19.98
N ARG A 101 -9.22 -11.17 -20.19
CA ARG A 101 -9.82 -10.94 -21.52
C ARG A 101 -8.80 -10.40 -22.53
N VAL A 102 -7.94 -9.46 -22.12
CA VAL A 102 -6.94 -8.84 -23.02
C VAL A 102 -5.84 -9.82 -23.41
N GLN A 103 -5.39 -10.65 -22.47
CA GLN A 103 -4.25 -11.56 -22.66
C GLN A 103 -4.68 -12.98 -23.03
N ASN A 104 -5.97 -13.29 -22.99
CA ASN A 104 -6.54 -14.61 -23.23
C ASN A 104 -5.91 -15.70 -22.33
N ILE A 105 -5.80 -15.40 -21.03
CA ILE A 105 -5.26 -16.29 -19.99
C ILE A 105 -6.33 -16.67 -18.97
N SER A 106 -6.06 -17.62 -18.08
CA SER A 106 -6.98 -17.93 -16.97
C SER A 106 -7.13 -16.75 -15.99
N PHE A 107 -8.21 -16.74 -15.22
CA PHE A 107 -8.42 -15.73 -14.18
C PHE A 107 -7.31 -15.78 -13.13
N GLU A 108 -6.90 -16.98 -12.73
CA GLU A 108 -5.86 -17.23 -11.74
C GLU A 108 -4.53 -16.64 -12.19
N GLN A 109 -4.13 -16.89 -13.44
CA GLN A 109 -2.93 -16.30 -14.03
C GLN A 109 -3.02 -14.77 -14.09
N ALA A 110 -4.17 -14.24 -14.50
CA ALA A 110 -4.39 -12.79 -14.56
C ALA A 110 -4.31 -12.14 -13.18
N PHE A 111 -4.92 -12.76 -12.17
CA PHE A 111 -4.92 -12.29 -10.80
C PHE A 111 -3.52 -12.34 -10.18
N GLN A 112 -2.81 -13.47 -10.30
CA GLN A 112 -1.44 -13.64 -9.80
C GLN A 112 -0.43 -12.71 -10.48
N SER A 113 -0.72 -12.23 -11.68
CA SER A 113 0.13 -11.27 -12.38
C SER A 113 0.01 -9.81 -11.90
N ILE A 114 -0.86 -9.51 -10.93
CA ILE A 114 -1.02 -8.17 -10.38
C ILE A 114 0.12 -7.88 -9.40
N GLN A 115 1.15 -7.20 -9.88
CA GLN A 115 2.33 -6.83 -9.09
C GLN A 115 2.15 -5.52 -8.32
N THR A 116 1.35 -4.60 -8.85
CA THR A 116 1.13 -3.27 -8.27
C THR A 116 -0.32 -2.85 -8.51
N TYR A 117 -1.05 -2.64 -7.42
CA TYR A 117 -2.41 -2.16 -7.44
C TYR A 117 -2.61 -1.10 -6.35
N ASP A 118 -2.89 0.13 -6.77
CA ASP A 118 -3.16 1.25 -5.86
C ASP A 118 -4.57 1.10 -5.27
N GLY A 119 -4.65 0.36 -4.17
CA GLY A 119 -5.88 0.14 -3.41
C GLY A 119 -6.11 1.22 -2.36
N LEU A 120 -7.36 1.32 -1.91
CA LEU A 120 -7.74 2.15 -0.77
C LEU A 120 -7.07 1.68 0.52
N THR A 121 -6.78 0.37 0.60
CA THR A 121 -6.15 -0.27 1.76
C THR A 121 -4.62 -0.32 1.69
N GLY A 122 -4.04 0.54 0.85
CA GLY A 122 -2.61 0.63 0.57
C GLY A 122 -2.23 -0.08 -0.73
N LEU A 123 -0.92 -0.12 -0.99
CA LEU A 123 -0.40 -0.77 -2.19
C LEU A 123 -0.57 -2.28 -2.08
N ILE A 124 -1.31 -2.87 -3.03
CA ILE A 124 -1.62 -4.30 -3.07
C ILE A 124 -0.79 -4.97 -4.16
N SER A 125 -0.20 -6.12 -3.83
CA SER A 125 0.39 -7.04 -4.79
C SER A 125 -0.07 -8.46 -4.51
N VAL A 126 -0.13 -9.29 -5.55
CA VAL A 126 -0.47 -10.71 -5.46
C VAL A 126 0.83 -11.51 -5.55
N ARG A 127 1.11 -12.32 -4.54
CA ARG A 127 2.25 -13.26 -4.55
C ARG A 127 1.96 -14.44 -5.48
N PRO A 128 2.97 -15.20 -5.91
CA PRO A 128 2.78 -16.38 -6.77
C PRO A 128 1.77 -17.41 -6.21
N GLY A 129 1.65 -17.53 -4.88
CA GLY A 129 0.65 -18.39 -4.22
C GLY A 129 -0.79 -17.85 -4.20
N GLY A 130 -1.06 -16.68 -4.77
CA GLY A 130 -2.36 -15.99 -4.70
C GLY A 130 -2.58 -15.18 -3.42
N GLU A 131 -1.60 -15.17 -2.50
CA GLU A 131 -1.66 -14.36 -1.29
C GLU A 131 -1.52 -12.88 -1.60
N LEU A 132 -2.31 -12.06 -0.90
CA LEU A 132 -2.23 -10.61 -1.03
C LEU A 132 -1.20 -10.04 -0.05
N GLN A 133 -0.19 -9.38 -0.59
CA GLN A 133 0.72 -8.54 0.17
C GLN A 133 0.24 -7.09 0.10
N ARG A 134 0.18 -6.43 1.26
CA ARG A 134 -0.28 -5.04 1.37
C ARG A 134 0.73 -4.20 2.11
N ARG A 135 0.95 -2.98 1.63
CA ARG A 135 1.72 -1.98 2.35
C ARG A 135 0.77 -1.05 3.10
N PHE A 136 0.67 -1.27 4.41
CA PHE A 136 -0.13 -0.40 5.27
C PHE A 136 0.57 0.95 5.49
N SER A 137 -0.25 1.97 5.72
CA SER A 137 0.25 3.30 6.08
C SER A 137 0.76 3.29 7.51
N VAL A 138 1.93 3.88 7.75
CA VAL A 138 2.41 4.13 9.10
C VAL A 138 1.84 5.47 9.56
N VAL A 139 1.27 5.51 10.75
CA VAL A 139 0.67 6.71 11.35
C VAL A 139 1.19 6.94 12.76
N GLN A 140 1.20 8.21 13.16
CA GLN A 140 1.44 8.66 14.52
C GLN A 140 0.16 9.27 15.08
N LEU A 141 -0.21 8.87 16.30
CA LEU A 141 -1.29 9.51 17.05
C LEU A 141 -0.77 10.81 17.68
N LEU A 142 -1.32 11.95 17.28
CA LEU A 142 -1.03 13.25 17.90
C LEU A 142 -2.34 13.92 18.29
N GLY A 143 -2.62 13.99 19.59
CA GLY A 143 -3.91 14.45 20.10
C GLY A 143 -5.05 13.61 19.53
N GLU A 144 -5.90 14.22 18.71
CA GLU A 144 -7.05 13.54 18.08
C GLU A 144 -6.75 12.96 16.68
N ASN A 145 -5.60 13.29 16.12
CA ASN A 145 -5.30 13.08 14.70
C ASN A 145 -4.35 11.91 14.50
N LEU A 146 -4.59 11.17 13.41
CA LEU A 146 -3.62 10.26 12.83
C LEU A 146 -2.91 11.00 11.70
N VAL A 147 -1.60 11.19 11.85
CA VAL A 147 -0.75 11.88 10.88
C VAL A 147 0.36 10.96 10.41
N SER A 148 0.97 11.27 9.26
CA SER A 148 2.22 10.59 8.87
C SER A 148 3.30 10.88 9.91
N PRO A 149 4.04 9.87 10.38
CA PRO A 149 5.15 10.09 11.30
C PRO A 149 6.27 10.90 10.61
N PRO A 150 7.11 11.61 11.36
CA PRO A 150 8.31 12.24 10.81
C PRO A 150 9.28 11.18 10.23
N PRO A 151 10.29 11.59 9.43
CA PRO A 151 11.32 10.68 8.92
C PRO A 151 12.04 9.92 10.05
N LEU A 152 12.51 8.71 9.75
CA LEU A 152 13.11 7.80 10.75
C LEU A 152 14.31 8.44 11.48
N GLU A 153 15.07 9.29 10.80
CA GLU A 153 16.23 10.02 11.34
C GLU A 153 15.85 11.02 12.45
N ARG A 154 14.57 11.40 12.53
CA ARG A 154 14.04 12.23 13.63
C ARG A 154 13.35 11.42 14.72
N ILE A 155 13.10 10.13 14.49
CA ILE A 155 12.44 9.22 15.43
C ILE A 155 13.47 8.39 16.19
N TYR A 156 14.63 8.14 15.58
CA TYR A 156 15.70 7.32 16.11
C TYR A 156 17.03 8.09 15.98
N ASP A 157 17.77 8.20 17.08
CA ASP A 157 19.07 8.87 17.19
C ASP A 157 20.26 7.92 16.98
N GLY A 158 20.00 6.63 16.72
CA GLY A 158 21.01 5.64 16.38
C GLY A 158 21.13 5.38 14.87
N THR A 159 22.18 4.67 14.46
CA THR A 159 22.30 4.13 13.10
C THR A 159 21.46 2.86 12.99
N PHE A 160 20.50 2.84 12.06
CA PHE A 160 19.77 1.63 11.67
C PHE A 160 20.19 1.27 10.25
N GLU A 161 21.06 0.27 10.11
CA GLU A 161 21.31 -0.37 8.82
C GLU A 161 20.13 -1.29 8.52
N ALA A 162 19.16 -0.78 7.77
CA ALA A 162 18.06 -1.61 7.28
C ALA A 162 18.64 -2.66 6.33
N GLN A 163 18.76 -3.91 6.78
CA GLN A 163 18.86 -5.05 5.87
C GLN A 163 17.49 -5.23 5.19
N LEU A 164 17.19 -4.33 4.25
CA LEU A 164 16.18 -4.58 3.25
C LEU A 164 16.72 -5.76 2.45
N ASN A 165 16.15 -6.96 2.67
CA ASN A 165 16.31 -8.08 1.75
C ASN A 165 15.71 -7.66 0.42
N THR A 166 16.51 -6.92 -0.34
CA THR A 166 16.31 -6.69 -1.75
C THR A 166 16.88 -7.95 -2.37
N GLU A 167 16.05 -8.97 -2.52
CA GLU A 167 16.31 -9.95 -3.57
C GLU A 167 16.20 -9.17 -4.89
N VAL A 168 17.31 -8.52 -5.23
CA VAL A 168 17.57 -8.07 -6.59
C VAL A 168 17.69 -9.37 -7.37
N VAL A 169 16.67 -9.67 -8.16
CA VAL A 169 16.82 -10.63 -9.25
C VAL A 169 17.87 -10.01 -10.17
N GLU A 170 19.13 -10.44 -10.02
CA GLU A 170 20.19 -10.10 -10.96
C GLU A 170 19.80 -10.65 -12.33
N GLU A 171 19.34 -9.76 -13.21
CA GLU A 171 19.33 -10.03 -14.64
C GLU A 171 20.79 -10.23 -15.05
N GLN A 172 21.16 -11.48 -15.35
CA GLN A 172 22.40 -11.78 -16.04
C GLN A 172 22.31 -11.16 -17.45
N GLU A 173 22.95 -10.01 -17.63
CA GLU A 173 23.28 -9.46 -18.94
C GLU A 173 24.26 -10.40 -19.64
N GLU A 174 23.72 -11.43 -20.28
CA GLU A 174 24.46 -12.21 -21.28
C GLU A 174 24.54 -11.34 -22.54
N GLN A 175 25.74 -10.86 -22.84
CA GLN A 175 26.09 -10.08 -24.03
C GLN A 175 25.63 -10.79 -25.31
N LYS A 176 24.41 -10.51 -25.78
CA LYS A 176 23.99 -10.84 -27.14
C LYS A 176 24.56 -9.78 -28.08
N GLN A 177 25.62 -10.16 -28.77
CA GLN A 177 26.07 -9.55 -30.01
C GLN A 177 24.87 -9.19 -30.90
N VAL A 178 24.73 -7.91 -31.19
CA VAL A 178 23.73 -7.39 -32.13
C VAL A 178 24.12 -7.87 -33.53
N PRO A 179 23.29 -8.65 -34.24
CA PRO A 179 23.56 -8.95 -35.64
C PRO A 179 23.38 -7.68 -36.47
N GLN A 180 24.44 -7.33 -37.19
CA GLN A 180 24.48 -6.22 -38.14
C GLN A 180 23.52 -6.52 -39.31
N TYR A 181 22.37 -5.86 -39.33
CA TYR A 181 21.43 -5.95 -40.46
C TYR A 181 21.97 -5.17 -41.65
N ALA A 182 22.16 -5.86 -42.77
CA ALA A 182 22.51 -5.25 -44.06
C ALA A 182 21.36 -4.37 -44.58
N GLU A 183 21.70 -3.20 -45.10
CA GLU A 183 20.74 -2.28 -45.75
C GLU A 183 20.03 -2.96 -46.94
N PRO A 184 18.71 -2.84 -47.06
CA PRO A 184 18.01 -3.28 -48.26
C PRO A 184 18.31 -2.33 -49.44
N GLN A 185 18.89 -2.89 -50.50
CA GLN A 185 19.10 -2.21 -51.79
C GLN A 185 17.74 -1.77 -52.37
N THR A 186 17.61 -0.47 -52.64
CA THR A 186 16.46 0.09 -53.35
C THR A 186 16.51 -0.31 -54.82
N LEU A 187 15.70 -1.29 -55.23
CA LEU A 187 15.32 -1.46 -56.64
C LEU A 187 14.13 -0.55 -56.95
N GLY A 188 14.36 0.41 -57.85
CA GLY A 188 13.30 1.23 -58.43
C GLY A 188 12.40 0.41 -59.34
N ALA A 189 11.09 0.64 -59.25
CA ALA A 189 10.16 0.34 -60.32
C ALA A 189 8.97 1.30 -60.28
N GLU A 190 8.77 1.92 -61.44
CA GLU A 190 7.79 2.90 -61.86
C GLU A 190 6.33 2.62 -61.43
N ARG A 191 5.63 3.69 -61.02
CA ARG A 191 4.16 3.71 -61.01
C ARG A 191 3.65 4.06 -62.40
N LYS A 192 2.89 3.16 -63.02
CA LYS A 192 1.87 3.50 -64.05
C LYS A 192 0.47 3.21 -63.51
N ALA A 193 -0.43 4.11 -63.89
CA ALA A 193 -1.83 4.26 -63.50
C ALA A 193 -2.73 3.04 -63.76
N HIS A 194 -3.86 2.92 -63.05
CA HIS A 194 -5.22 3.13 -63.59
C HIS A 194 -6.32 2.91 -62.54
N ASN A 195 -7.43 3.62 -62.76
CA ASN A 195 -8.71 3.63 -62.03
C ASN A 195 -9.31 2.25 -61.75
N PHE A 196 -9.99 2.07 -60.61
CA PHE A 196 -11.46 2.06 -60.46
C PHE A 196 -11.82 2.07 -58.96
#